data_AF-A0A3R7HVF8-F1
#
_entry.id   AF-A0A3R7HVF8-F1
#
_cell.length_a   1.000
_cell.length_b   1.000
_cell.length_c   1.000
_cell.angle_alpha   90.00
_cell.angle_beta   90.00
_cell.angle_gamma   90.00
#
_symmetry.space_group_name_H-M   'P 1'
#
loop_
_entity.id
_entity.type
_entity.pdbx_description
1 polymer ?
#
loop_
_entity_poly.entity_id
_entity_poly.type
_entity_poly.pdbx_seq_one_letter_code
_entity_poly.pdbx_strand_id
1 'polypeptide(L)' 'MKDKIVCVVGLGYVGLPLAKAFSKHLRVIGFEIDEKKVGELNKNFFPSQKPLLKNTFSFLQKENLC' A
#
# COMPACT_ATOMS: atom_id res chain seq x y z
N MET A 1 -0.69 -20.40 6.42
CA MET A 1 -0.85 -18.96 6.10
C MET A 1 0.37 -18.33 5.40
N LYS A 2 1.42 -19.07 5.02
CA LYS A 2 2.73 -18.50 4.68
C LYS A 2 2.79 -17.59 3.44
N ASP A 3 1.75 -17.55 2.59
CA ASP A 3 1.79 -16.82 1.31
C ASP A 3 0.58 -15.91 1.05
N LYS A 4 -0.14 -15.47 2.10
CA LYS A 4 -1.30 -14.58 1.92
C LYS A 4 -0.88 -13.14 1.64
N ILE A 5 -1.57 -12.51 0.69
CA ILE A 5 -1.48 -11.08 0.37
C ILE A 5 -2.79 -10.43 0.85
N VAL A 6 -2.68 -9.32 1.56
CA VAL A 6 -3.84 -8.54 2.02
C VAL A 6 -4.00 -7.32 1.12
N CYS A 7 -5.17 -7.15 0.52
CA CYS A 7 -5.52 -5.92 -0.20
C CYS A 7 -6.38 -5.03 0.69
N VAL A 8 -6.02 -3.76 0.83
CA VAL A 8 -6.80 -2.75 1.56
C VAL A 8 -7.30 -1.73 0.56
N VAL A 9 -8.61 -1.70 0.35
CA VAL A 9 -9.30 -0.77 -0.58
C VAL A 9 -9.78 0.46 0.20
N GLY A 10 -9.30 1.63 -0.18
CA GLY A 10 -9.56 2.92 0.47
C GLY A 10 -8.52 3.24 1.55
N LEU A 11 -7.67 4.23 1.28
CA LEU A 11 -6.56 4.64 2.16
C LEU A 11 -6.92 5.89 2.96
N GLY A 12 -8.12 5.87 3.51
CA GLY A 12 -8.62 6.90 4.43
C GLY A 12 -8.05 6.74 5.83
N TYR A 13 -8.73 7.38 6.79
CA TYR A 13 -8.36 7.37 8.20
C TYR A 13 -8.22 5.96 8.79
N VAL A 14 -9.06 5.00 8.38
CA VAL A 14 -9.01 3.61 8.87
C VAL A 14 -8.08 2.75 8.02
N GLY A 15 -8.19 2.84 6.69
CA GLY A 15 -7.50 1.93 5.79
C GLY A 15 -5.98 2.10 5.80
N LEU A 16 -5.47 3.33 5.90
CA LEU A 16 -4.03 3.56 5.90
C LEU A 16 -3.32 3.03 7.17
N PRO A 17 -3.78 3.31 8.40
CA PRO A 17 -3.24 2.68 9.61
C PRO A 17 -3.37 1.16 9.60
N LEU A 18 -4.49 0.63 9.10
CA LEU A 18 -4.73 -0.81 9.00
C LEU A 18 -3.74 -1.49 8.05
N ALA A 19 -3.55 -0.92 6.87
CA ALA A 19 -2.62 -1.43 5.87
C ALA A 19 -1.16 -1.40 6.39
N LYS A 20 -0.80 -0.35 7.15
CA LYS A 20 0.49 -0.24 7.84
C LYS A 20 0.66 -1.27 8.96
N ALA A 21 -0.41 -1.63 9.67
CA ALA A 21 -0.35 -2.66 10.71
C ALA A 21 -0.12 -4.05 10.09
N PHE A 22 -0.82 -4.38 9.01
CA PHE A 22 -0.67 -5.67 8.33
C PHE A 22 0.66 -5.83 7.60
N SER A 23 1.26 -4.75 7.08
CA SER A 23 2.53 -4.82 6.34
C SER A 23 3.72 -5.27 7.19
N LYS A 24 3.58 -5.21 8.53
CA LYS A 24 4.56 -5.75 9.47
C LYS A 24 4.68 -7.28 9.40
N HIS A 25 3.62 -7.97 8.98
CA HIS A 25 3.52 -9.43 9.06
C HIS A 25 3.19 -10.09 7.72
N LEU A 26 2.53 -9.38 6.80
CA LEU A 26 2.04 -9.88 5.53
C LEU A 26 2.42 -8.94 4.40
N ARG A 27 2.42 -9.45 3.16
CA ARG A 27 2.46 -8.59 1.98
C ARG A 27 1.12 -7.86 1.87
N VAL A 28 1.16 -6.54 1.74
CA VAL A 28 -0.05 -5.71 1.70
C VAL A 28 -0.05 -4.86 0.44
N ILE A 29 -1.20 -4.79 -0.22
CA ILE A 29 -1.45 -3.90 -1.35
C ILE A 29 -2.51 -2.90 -0.89
N GLY A 30 -2.16 -1.62 -0.86
CA GLY A 30 -3.10 -0.53 -0.64
C GLY A 30 -3.66 -0.03 -1.96
N PHE A 31 -4.97 0.14 -2.06
CA PHE A 31 -5.64 0.70 -3.25
C PHE A 31 -6.38 1.97 -2.88
N GLU A 32 -6.22 3.01 -3.71
CA GLU A 32 -6.95 4.27 -3.56
C GLU A 32 -7.31 4.83 -4.95
N ILE A 33 -8.49 5.43 -5.05
CA ILE A 33 -9.00 5.96 -6.33
C ILE A 33 -8.43 7.34 -6.63
N ASP A 34 -8.09 8.10 -5.59
CA ASP A 34 -7.50 9.42 -5.71
C ASP A 34 -5.98 9.32 -5.99
N GLU A 35 -5.62 9.57 -7.24
CA GLU A 35 -4.23 9.58 -7.72
C GLU A 35 -3.34 10.56 -6.97
N LYS A 36 -3.84 11.75 -6.66
CA LYS A 36 -3.06 12.77 -5.96
C LYS A 36 -2.70 12.26 -4.58
N LYS A 37 -3.68 11.67 -3.90
CA LYS A 37 -3.49 11.05 -2.59
C LYS A 37 -2.52 9.87 -2.64
N VAL A 38 -2.60 9.01 -3.66
CA VAL A 38 -1.61 7.93 -3.87
C VAL A 38 -0.20 8.51 -4.07
N GLY A 39 -0.06 9.56 -4.88
CA GLY A 39 1.20 10.25 -5.12
C GLY A 39 1.79 10.87 -3.85
N GLU A 40 0.97 11.53 -3.04
CA GLU A 40 1.35 12.06 -1.73
C GLU A 40 1.78 10.96 -0.77
N LEU A 41 1.01 9.87 -0.69
CA LEU A 41 1.34 8.71 0.15
C LEU A 41 2.67 8.08 -0.30
N ASN A 42 2.89 7.90 -1.59
CA ASN A 42 4.17 7.39 -2.10
C ASN A 42 5.34 8.32 -1.76
N LYS A 43 5.18 9.64 -1.90
CA LYS A 43 6.24 10.62 -1.55
C LYS A 43 6.53 10.67 -0.05
N ASN A 44 5.48 10.71 0.78
CA ASN A 44 5.60 10.88 2.22
C ASN A 44 6.07 9.61 2.94
N PHE A 45 5.71 8.43 2.43
CA PHE A 45 6.09 7.15 3.03
C PHE A 45 7.33 6.53 2.39
N PHE A 46 7.70 6.91 1.15
CA PHE A 46 8.89 6.42 0.46
C PHE A 46 9.71 7.58 -0.14
N PRO A 47 10.47 8.34 0.69
CA PRO A 47 11.33 9.43 0.21
C PRO A 47 12.55 8.96 -0.59
N SER A 48 12.75 7.66 -0.77
CA SER A 48 13.88 7.12 -1.54
C SER A 48 13.46 5.83 -2.23
N GLN A 49 13.58 5.81 -3.56
CA GLN A 49 13.52 4.62 -4.38
C GLN A 49 14.66 3.66 -3.97
N LYS A 50 14.46 2.88 -2.91
CA LYS A 50 15.16 1.63 -2.70
C LYS A 50 14.11 0.53 -2.70
N PRO A 51 14.21 -0.45 -3.61
CA PRO A 51 13.33 -1.61 -3.58
C PRO A 51 13.71 -2.45 -2.35
N LEU A 52 13.15 -2.14 -1.18
CA LEU A 52 13.27 -3.01 -0.03
C LEU A 52 12.22 -4.12 -0.13
N LEU A 53 12.62 -5.23 -0.75
CA LEU A 53 12.24 -6.54 -0.25
C LEU A 53 12.64 -6.59 1.23
N LYS A 54 11.73 -6.88 2.18
CA LYS A 54 11.20 -8.24 2.37
C LYS A 54 9.70 -8.33 2.77
N ASN A 55 9.00 -7.23 3.07
CA ASN A 55 7.55 -7.24 3.34
C ASN A 55 6.88 -6.11 2.56
N THR A 56 6.57 -6.37 1.29
CA THR A 56 6.18 -5.35 0.32
C THR A 56 4.84 -4.71 0.68
N PHE A 57 4.85 -3.37 0.82
CA PHE A 57 3.67 -2.52 0.92
C PHE A 57 3.64 -1.58 -0.30
N SER A 58 2.62 -1.69 -1.16
CA SER A 58 2.51 -0.87 -2.38
C SER A 58 1.16 -0.16 -2.44
N PHE A 59 1.16 1.09 -2.90
CA PHE A 59 -0.07 1.85 -3.17
C PHE A 59 -0.38 1.82 -4.67
N LEU A 60 -1.59 1.39 -5.04
CA LEU A 60 -2.05 1.24 -6.41
C LEU A 60 -3.27 2.12 -6.70
N GLN A 61 -3.36 2.56 -7.95
CA GLN A 61 -4.51 3.25 -8.53
C GLN A 61 -5.29 2.30 -9.44
N LYS A 62 -6.55 2.67 -9.72
CA LYS A 62 -7.52 1.98 -10.58
C LYS A 62 -7.01 1.57 -11.98
N GLU A 63 -5.99 2.24 -12.52
CA GLU A 63 -5.56 2.04 -13.92
C GLU A 63 -4.81 0.72 -14.20
N ASN A 64 -4.47 -0.08 -13.17
CA ASN A 64 -3.77 -1.36 -13.35
C ASN A 64 -4.63 -2.61 -13.05
N LEU A 65 -5.97 -2.50 -13.11
CA LEU A 65 -6.88 -3.60 -12.78
C LEU A 65 -7.83 -4.02 -13.93
N CYS A 66 -7.47 -3.70 -15.17
CA CYS A 66 -8.08 -4.26 -16.38
C CYS A 66 -7.03 -5.04 -17.16
#